data_AF-A0A2V2N6N4-F1
#
_entry.id   AF-A0A2V2N6N4-F1
#
_cell.length_a   1.000
_cell.length_b   1.000
_cell.length_c   1.000
_cell.angle_alpha   90.00
_cell.angle_beta   90.00
_cell.angle_gamma   90.00
#
_symmetry.space_group_name_H-M   'P 1'
#
loop_
_entity.id
_entity.type
_entity.pdbx_description
1 polymer ?
#
loop_
_entity_poly.entity_id
_entity_poly.type
_entity_poly.pdbx_seq_one_letter_code
_entity_poly.pdbx_strand_id
1 'polypeptide(L)'
;MLFRQKLKKEELEMNEKTTCSCGAKGVPRIIYSCSGIASNVGQLSNAAACQLNKEGFGTGSCLAGIGGDVEALITMAKGADERIVIDGCPIQCGKKILDAKKIPIDRYVLITELGITKTSGPEFNESDLITVINAVKQK
;
A
#
# COMPACT_ATOMS: atom_id res chain seq x y z
N MET A 1 -22.59 -10.23 -36.07
CA MET A 1 -23.10 -9.19 -35.14
C MET A 1 -23.01 -9.61 -33.66
N LEU A 2 -23.34 -10.87 -33.33
CA LEU A 2 -23.32 -11.42 -31.96
C LEU A 2 -21.93 -11.49 -31.30
N PHE A 3 -20.85 -11.73 -32.06
CA PHE A 3 -19.49 -11.84 -31.51
C PHE A 3 -18.95 -10.51 -30.97
N ARG A 4 -19.24 -9.39 -31.65
CA ARG A 4 -18.89 -8.03 -31.20
C ARG A 4 -19.70 -7.58 -29.98
N GLN A 5 -20.90 -8.11 -29.80
CA GLN A 5 -21.71 -7.86 -28.60
C GLN A 5 -21.16 -8.62 -27.39
N LYS A 6 -20.63 -9.84 -27.59
CA LYS A 6 -19.98 -10.62 -26.53
C LYS A 6 -18.70 -9.96 -26.01
N LEU A 7 -17.83 -9.49 -26.92
CA LEU A 7 -16.59 -8.78 -26.55
C LEU A 7 -16.87 -7.45 -25.82
N LYS A 8 -17.87 -6.67 -26.27
CA LYS A 8 -18.30 -5.46 -25.54
C LYS A 8 -18.86 -5.78 -24.16
N LYS A 9 -19.54 -6.92 -24.00
CA LYS A 9 -20.12 -7.36 -22.73
C LYS A 9 -19.03 -7.83 -21.75
N GLU A 10 -18.00 -8.51 -22.26
CA GLU A 10 -16.81 -8.91 -21.48
C GLU A 10 -15.94 -7.69 -21.09
N GLU A 11 -15.76 -6.71 -21.98
CA GLU A 11 -15.09 -5.42 -21.67
C GLU A 11 -15.89 -4.56 -20.67
N LEU A 12 -17.24 -4.60 -20.73
CA LEU A 12 -18.11 -3.93 -19.75
C LEU A 12 -18.14 -4.65 -18.40
N GLU A 13 -18.13 -5.98 -18.37
CA GLU A 13 -18.09 -6.77 -17.11
C GLU A 13 -16.73 -6.67 -16.40
N MET A 14 -15.63 -6.44 -17.12
CA MET A 14 -14.31 -6.14 -16.54
C MET A 14 -14.19 -4.75 -15.92
N ASN A 15 -15.08 -3.81 -16.27
CA ASN A 15 -15.05 -2.43 -15.79
C ASN A 15 -16.02 -2.18 -14.61
N GLU A 16 -16.71 -3.21 -14.13
CA GLU A 16 -17.82 -3.06 -13.18
C GLU A 16 -17.67 -3.85 -11.88
N LYS A 17 -16.48 -4.40 -11.58
CA LYS A 17 -16.27 -5.15 -10.34
C LYS A 17 -15.01 -4.76 -9.61
N THR A 18 -15.14 -3.71 -8.81
CA THR A 18 -14.58 -3.73 -7.45
C THR A 18 -15.26 -2.68 -6.56
N THR A 19 -16.48 -3.00 -6.14
CA THR A 19 -17.11 -2.29 -5.02
C THR A 19 -16.47 -2.76 -3.72
N CYS A 20 -15.67 -1.90 -3.10
CA CYS A 20 -15.33 -2.03 -1.68
C CYS A 20 -16.63 -2.02 -0.86
N SER A 21 -16.64 -2.65 0.33
CA SER A 21 -17.82 -2.71 1.21
C SER A 21 -18.38 -1.34 1.62
N CYS A 22 -17.66 -0.24 1.37
CA CYS A 22 -18.09 1.13 1.60
C CYS A 22 -18.70 1.82 0.36
N GLY A 23 -18.80 1.17 -0.80
CA GLY A 23 -19.39 1.74 -2.01
C GLY A 23 -18.56 2.84 -2.70
N ALA A 24 -17.31 3.05 -2.27
CA ALA A 24 -16.41 3.98 -2.94
C ALA A 24 -16.00 3.47 -4.33
N LYS A 25 -16.15 4.31 -5.36
CA LYS A 25 -15.62 4.07 -6.70
C LYS A 25 -14.13 4.38 -6.69
N GLY A 26 -13.29 3.35 -6.69
CA GLY A 26 -11.85 3.49 -6.76
C GLY A 26 -11.18 2.13 -6.89
N VAL A 27 -9.97 2.13 -7.45
CA VAL A 27 -9.11 0.94 -7.55
C VAL A 27 -8.83 0.41 -6.14
N PRO A 28 -9.16 -0.85 -5.79
CA PRO A 28 -8.77 -1.47 -4.53
C PRO A 28 -7.26 -1.41 -4.35
N ARG A 29 -6.85 -0.41 -3.57
CA ARG A 29 -5.47 -0.12 -3.22
C ARG A 29 -5.20 -0.62 -1.82
N ILE A 30 -4.21 -1.49 -1.68
CA ILE A 30 -3.75 -1.97 -0.38
C ILE A 30 -2.44 -1.28 -0.02
N ILE A 31 -2.38 -0.74 1.19
CA ILE A 31 -1.21 -0.06 1.72
C ILE A 31 -0.54 -0.95 2.77
N TYR A 32 0.74 -1.23 2.56
CA TYR A 32 1.62 -1.92 3.50
C TYR A 32 2.66 -0.92 3.99
N SER A 33 2.76 -0.73 5.29
CA SER A 33 3.73 0.19 5.90
C SER A 33 4.68 -0.52 6.84
N CYS A 34 5.90 0.00 6.91
CA CYS A 34 6.74 -0.22 8.08
C CYS A 34 6.04 0.36 9.32
N SER A 35 6.14 -0.34 10.45
CA SER A 35 5.61 0.10 11.75
C SER A 35 6.62 -0.15 12.88
N GLY A 36 7.92 -0.07 12.56
CA GLY A 36 9.00 -0.27 13.54
C GLY A 36 8.94 0.76 14.67
N ILE A 37 8.82 0.31 15.92
CA ILE A 37 8.69 1.20 17.09
C ILE A 37 9.98 1.93 17.46
N ALA A 38 11.14 1.36 17.11
CA ALA A 38 12.45 1.89 17.50
C ALA A 38 12.93 3.09 16.64
N SER A 39 12.13 3.59 15.69
CA SER A 39 12.58 4.66 14.81
C SER A 39 11.46 5.56 14.28
N ASN A 40 11.81 6.83 14.07
CA ASN A 40 10.91 7.87 13.58
C ASN A 40 10.29 7.47 12.24
N VAL A 41 11.09 6.98 11.30
CA VAL A 41 10.66 6.56 9.97
C VAL A 41 9.71 5.35 10.01
N GLY A 42 9.81 4.52 11.04
CA GLY A 42 8.87 3.41 11.25
C GLY A 42 7.48 3.90 11.68
N GLN A 43 7.42 4.85 12.61
CA GLN A 43 6.16 5.46 13.03
C GLN A 43 5.59 6.41 11.96
N LEU A 44 6.46 7.13 11.24
CA LEU A 44 6.10 8.00 10.14
C LEU A 44 5.48 7.22 8.97
N SER A 45 6.06 6.08 8.57
CA SER A 45 5.47 5.15 7.59
C SER A 45 4.05 4.75 8.01
N ASN A 46 3.88 4.35 9.27
CA ASN A 46 2.60 3.93 9.82
C ASN A 46 1.58 5.08 9.85
N ALA A 47 2.01 6.27 10.31
CA ALA A 47 1.16 7.46 10.36
C ALA A 47 0.67 7.89 8.97
N ALA A 48 1.55 7.86 7.96
CA ALA A 48 1.19 8.14 6.57
C ALA A 48 0.15 7.13 6.05
N ALA A 49 0.35 5.83 6.29
CA ALA A 49 -0.61 4.80 5.90
C ALA A 49 -1.98 4.98 6.60
N CYS A 50 -1.99 5.29 7.90
CA CYS A 50 -3.21 5.57 8.64
C CYS A 50 -3.95 6.79 8.07
N GLN A 51 -3.24 7.86 7.73
CA GLN A 51 -3.85 9.07 7.17
C GLN A 51 -4.43 8.81 5.77
N LEU A 52 -3.69 8.13 4.90
CA LEU A 52 -4.16 7.72 3.58
C LEU A 52 -5.41 6.81 3.66
N ASN A 53 -5.46 5.92 4.65
CA ASN A 53 -6.63 5.09 4.90
C ASN A 53 -7.85 5.91 5.35
N LYS A 54 -7.66 6.86 6.28
CA LYS A 54 -8.72 7.78 6.72
C LYS A 54 -9.28 8.63 5.58
N GLU A 55 -8.42 9.04 4.65
CA GLU A 55 -8.80 9.82 3.46
C GLU A 55 -9.47 8.97 2.37
N GLY A 56 -9.56 7.65 2.54
CA GLY A 56 -10.12 6.74 1.55
C GLY A 56 -9.22 6.54 0.33
N PHE A 57 -7.94 6.93 0.39
CA PHE A 57 -7.00 6.72 -0.71
C PHE A 57 -6.74 5.23 -0.95
N GLY A 58 -6.66 4.42 0.10
CA GLY A 58 -6.51 2.96 0.03
C GLY A 58 -6.62 2.35 1.43
N THR A 59 -6.79 1.03 1.52
CA THR A 59 -6.96 0.35 2.81
C THR A 59 -5.65 -0.26 3.29
N GLY A 60 -5.35 -0.12 4.59
CA GLY A 60 -4.17 -0.74 5.19
C GLY A 60 -4.30 -2.24 5.33
N SER A 61 -3.19 -2.98 5.18
CA SER A 61 -3.13 -4.42 5.48
C SER A 61 -1.88 -4.79 6.27
N CYS A 62 -1.97 -5.88 7.03
CA CYS A 62 -0.91 -6.31 7.93
C CYS A 62 0.27 -6.93 7.17
N LEU A 63 1.36 -6.17 7.07
CA LEU A 63 2.63 -6.65 6.50
C LEU A 63 3.19 -7.87 7.26
N ALA A 64 3.08 -7.87 8.59
CA ALA A 64 3.52 -8.99 9.42
C ALA A 64 2.74 -10.28 9.12
N GLY A 65 1.45 -10.16 8.76
CA GLY A 65 0.63 -11.30 8.35
C GLY A 65 1.08 -11.92 7.03
N ILE A 66 1.54 -11.10 6.06
CA ILE A 66 2.18 -11.61 4.83
C ILE A 66 3.48 -12.33 5.16
N GLY A 67 4.31 -11.72 6.02
CA GLY A 67 5.58 -12.30 6.46
C GLY A 67 5.40 -13.61 7.26
N GLY A 68 4.31 -13.73 8.00
CA GLY A 68 3.93 -14.90 8.78
C GLY A 68 3.06 -15.93 8.05
N ASP A 69 3.01 -15.89 6.71
CA ASP A 69 2.30 -16.88 5.89
C ASP A 69 0.79 -17.00 6.16
N VAL A 70 0.13 -15.90 6.52
CA VAL A 70 -1.32 -15.86 6.64
C VAL A 70 -1.96 -15.87 5.24
N GLU A 71 -2.42 -17.04 4.81
CA GLU A 71 -2.91 -17.30 3.44
C GLU A 71 -4.00 -16.32 2.99
N ALA A 72 -4.94 -15.97 3.88
CA ALA A 72 -6.00 -15.00 3.58
C ALA A 72 -5.45 -13.62 3.20
N LEU A 73 -4.39 -13.16 3.88
CA LEU A 73 -3.75 -11.87 3.59
C LEU A 73 -2.90 -11.94 2.32
N ILE A 74 -2.23 -13.06 2.06
CA ILE A 74 -1.48 -13.29 0.82
C ILE A 74 -2.42 -13.32 -0.38
N THR A 75 -3.54 -14.04 -0.28
CA THR A 75 -4.57 -14.11 -1.33
C THR A 75 -5.14 -12.72 -1.62
N MET A 76 -5.51 -11.98 -0.58
CA MET A 76 -5.97 -10.60 -0.71
C MET A 76 -4.92 -9.69 -1.36
N ALA A 77 -3.65 -9.80 -0.94
CA ALA A 77 -2.55 -9.04 -1.53
C ALA A 77 -2.39 -9.32 -3.02
N LYS A 78 -2.44 -10.60 -3.43
CA LYS A 78 -2.33 -10.99 -4.84
C LYS A 78 -3.53 -10.54 -5.67
N GLY A 79 -4.72 -10.48 -5.09
CA GLY A 79 -5.93 -10.02 -5.76
C GLY A 79 -6.12 -8.49 -5.79
N ALA A 80 -5.26 -7.71 -5.14
CA ALA A 80 -5.37 -6.26 -5.15
C ALA A 80 -5.07 -5.67 -6.54
N ASP A 81 -5.79 -4.62 -6.92
CA ASP A 81 -5.53 -3.91 -8.16
C ASP A 81 -4.29 -3.01 -8.03
N GLU A 82 -3.97 -2.56 -6.81
CA GLU A 82 -2.74 -1.81 -6.54
C GLU A 82 -2.20 -2.06 -5.12
N ARG A 83 -0.88 -2.27 -5.02
CA ARG A 83 -0.17 -2.53 -3.76
C ARG A 83 0.88 -1.46 -3.54
N ILE A 84 0.74 -0.74 -2.45
CA ILE A 84 1.66 0.31 -2.05
C ILE A 84 2.48 -0.18 -0.87
N VAL A 85 3.79 -0.02 -0.96
CA VAL A 85 4.70 -0.28 0.16
C VAL A 85 5.37 1.02 0.60
N ILE A 86 5.24 1.35 1.88
CA ILE A 86 5.87 2.50 2.53
C ILE A 86 6.91 1.99 3.53
N ASP A 87 8.13 1.78 3.07
CA ASP A 87 9.24 1.36 3.91
C ASP A 87 9.94 2.57 4.55
N GLY A 88 10.30 2.42 5.82
CA GLY A 88 10.91 3.51 6.59
C GLY A 88 12.42 3.63 6.37
N CYS A 89 13.14 2.52 6.17
CA CYS A 89 14.61 2.55 6.13
C CYS A 89 15.22 1.51 5.16
N PRO A 90 16.52 1.62 4.83
CA PRO A 90 17.17 0.85 3.74
C PRO A 90 17.23 -0.66 3.92
N ILE A 91 16.75 -1.18 5.06
CA ILE A 91 16.57 -2.63 5.23
C ILE A 91 15.42 -3.17 4.38
N GLN A 92 14.43 -2.32 4.03
CA GLN A 92 13.32 -2.59 3.11
C GLN A 92 12.54 -3.87 3.48
N CYS A 93 12.14 -3.99 4.76
CA CYS A 93 11.44 -5.18 5.24
C CYS A 93 10.14 -5.43 4.47
N GLY A 94 9.36 -4.37 4.19
CA GLY A 94 8.11 -4.48 3.44
C GLY A 94 8.34 -5.02 2.05
N LYS A 95 9.28 -4.40 1.31
CA LYS A 95 9.66 -4.84 -0.04
C LYS A 95 10.08 -6.31 -0.06
N LYS A 96 10.99 -6.70 0.83
CA LYS A 96 11.52 -8.08 0.90
C LYS A 96 10.43 -9.11 1.20
N ILE A 97 9.48 -8.80 2.08
CA ILE A 97 8.37 -9.69 2.40
C ILE A 97 7.48 -9.92 1.16
N LEU A 98 7.09 -8.84 0.47
CA LEU A 98 6.23 -8.97 -0.73
C LEU A 98 6.97 -9.69 -1.87
N ASP A 99 8.24 -9.34 -2.13
CA ASP A 99 9.07 -10.00 -3.14
C ASP A 99 9.19 -11.52 -2.87
N ALA A 100 9.42 -11.92 -1.62
CA ALA A 100 9.55 -13.34 -1.23
C ALA A 100 8.25 -14.13 -1.48
N LYS A 101 7.08 -13.48 -1.38
CA LYS A 101 5.78 -14.09 -1.69
C LYS A 101 5.35 -13.90 -3.14
N LYS A 102 6.22 -13.32 -3.99
CA LYS A 102 5.96 -12.99 -5.40
C LYS A 102 4.71 -12.12 -5.56
N ILE A 103 4.49 -11.22 -4.60
CA ILE A 103 3.43 -10.22 -4.65
C ILE A 103 4.06 -8.99 -5.33
N PRO A 104 3.52 -8.50 -6.46
CA PRO A 104 4.07 -7.32 -7.12
C PRO A 104 3.91 -6.08 -6.23
N ILE A 105 4.78 -5.10 -6.43
CA ILE A 105 4.72 -3.81 -5.73
C ILE A 105 4.49 -2.76 -6.79
N ASP A 106 3.30 -2.16 -6.77
CA ASP A 106 2.87 -1.23 -7.80
C ASP A 106 3.38 0.19 -7.50
N ARG A 107 3.45 0.56 -6.21
CA ARG A 107 4.12 1.79 -5.75
C ARG A 107 5.00 1.51 -4.55
N TYR A 108 6.19 2.10 -4.58
CA TYR A 108 7.17 1.95 -3.51
C TYR A 108 7.73 3.29 -3.05
N VAL A 109 7.60 3.56 -1.76
CA VAL A 109 8.18 4.72 -1.08
C VAL A 109 9.16 4.22 -0.03
N LEU A 110 10.40 4.68 -0.11
CA LEU A 110 11.40 4.53 0.94
C LEU A 110 11.63 5.89 1.57
N ILE A 111 11.20 6.08 2.83
CA ILE A 111 11.23 7.38 3.51
C ILE A 111 12.64 7.99 3.55
N THR A 112 13.68 7.18 3.78
CA THR A 112 15.06 7.69 3.81
C THR A 112 15.55 8.22 2.46
N GLU A 113 14.93 7.84 1.35
CA GLU A 113 15.24 8.40 0.02
C GLU A 113 14.56 9.75 -0.23
N LEU A 114 13.63 10.17 0.66
CA LEU A 114 13.00 11.49 0.63
C LEU A 114 13.81 12.56 1.38
N GLY A 115 15.04 12.24 1.81
CA GLY A 115 15.88 13.13 2.61
C GLY A 115 15.59 13.11 4.12
N ILE A 116 14.65 12.28 4.58
CA ILE A 116 14.28 12.16 5.99
C ILE A 116 15.25 11.18 6.67
N THR A 117 16.03 11.68 7.63
CA THR A 117 17.02 10.88 8.35
C THR A 117 16.35 10.00 9.41
N LYS A 118 16.76 8.73 9.47
CA LYS A 118 16.33 7.81 10.53
C LYS A 118 16.96 8.21 11.87
N THR A 119 16.13 8.45 12.86
CA THR A 119 16.51 8.65 14.26
C THR A 119 15.94 7.52 15.13
N SER A 120 16.49 7.38 16.34
CA SER A 120 15.92 6.50 17.37
C SER A 120 14.67 7.16 17.98
N GLY A 121 13.70 6.34 18.37
CA GLY A 121 12.45 6.81 18.99
C GLY A 121 11.32 7.04 17.99
N PRO A 122 10.06 7.18 18.44
CA PRO A 122 8.89 7.27 17.59
C PRO A 122 8.63 8.68 17.01
N GLU A 123 9.37 9.69 17.43
CA GLU A 123 9.05 11.10 17.16
C GLU A 123 9.35 11.51 15.71
N PHE A 124 8.35 12.10 15.05
CA PHE A 124 8.46 12.71 13.73
C PHE A 124 7.67 14.02 13.72
N ASN A 125 7.94 14.90 12.73
CA ASN A 125 7.22 16.15 12.57
C ASN A 125 6.13 16.05 11.48
N GLU A 126 5.20 17.00 11.48
CA GLU A 126 4.08 17.02 10.55
C GLU A 126 4.52 17.28 9.09
N SER A 127 5.57 18.08 8.87
CA SER A 127 6.11 18.32 7.52
C SER A 127 6.64 17.06 6.85
N ASP A 128 7.28 16.17 7.61
CA ASP A 128 7.74 14.88 7.13
C ASP A 128 6.55 13.98 6.77
N LEU A 129 5.48 14.01 7.58
CA LEU A 129 4.25 13.27 7.30
C LEU A 129 3.62 13.69 5.97
N ILE A 130 3.50 15.01 5.75
CA ILE A 130 2.98 15.56 4.50
C ILE A 130 3.87 15.17 3.32
N THR A 131 5.20 15.20 3.51
CA THR A 131 6.18 14.78 2.49
C THR A 131 5.96 13.33 2.06
N VAL A 132 5.81 12.41 3.03
CA VAL A 132 5.57 10.99 2.75
C VAL A 132 4.21 10.77 2.06
N ILE A 133 3.14 11.40 2.54
CA ILE A 133 1.81 11.29 1.93
C ILE A 133 1.83 11.76 0.47
N ASN A 134 2.49 12.89 0.19
CA ASN A 134 2.62 13.42 -1.16
C ASN A 134 3.43 12.47 -2.06
N ALA A 135 4.53 11.92 -1.55
CA ALA A 135 5.34 10.93 -2.27
C ALA A 135 4.53 9.67 -2.65
N VAL A 136 3.65 9.21 -1.75
CA VAL A 136 2.76 8.06 -2.03
C VAL A 136 1.72 8.39 -3.10
N LYS A 137 1.15 9.60 -3.10
CA LYS A 137 0.11 10.01 -4.07
C LYS A 137 0.68 10.30 -5.47
N GLN A 138 1.96 10.66 -5.58
CA GLN A 138 2.59 11.11 -6.84
C GLN A 138 3.34 10.02 -7.62
N LYS A 139 3.81 8.96 -6.95
CA LYS A 139 4.32 7.76 -7.63
C LYS A 139 3.16 6.92 -8.15
#